data_AF-A0A164KLE2-F1
#
_entry.id   AF-A0A164KLE2-F1
#
_cell.length_a   1.000
_cell.length_b   1.000
_cell.length_c   1.000
_cell.angle_alpha   90.00
_cell.angle_beta   90.00
_cell.angle_gamma   90.00
#
_symmetry.space_group_name_H-M   'P 1'
#
loop_
_entity.id
_entity.type
_entity.pdbx_description
1 polymer ?
#
loop_
_entity_poly.entity_id
_entity_poly.type
_entity_poly.pdbx_seq_one_letter_code
_entity_poly.pdbx_strand_id
1 'polypeptide(L)'
;VHLIYISDKVTEAEIISSITSLINHHSLRSAGSIASLFKIMFPDSTIASKLQVGATKMSYLISYGLAPYFRKLIYSKLLKCQFYEVSFDENFNKDAKKWQMDIVIKFYDEEQLRNCHPLL
;
A
#
# COMPACT_ATOMS: atom_id res chain seq x y z
N VAL A 1 14.78 -6.86 -23.96
CA VAL A 1 13.31 -6.78 -23.74
C VAL A 1 12.82 -7.77 -22.68
N HIS A 2 13.14 -9.07 -22.78
CA HIS A 2 12.66 -10.09 -21.84
C HIS A 2 13.08 -9.91 -20.36
N LEU A 3 14.27 -9.36 -20.09
CA LEU A 3 14.76 -9.09 -18.72
C LEU A 3 14.02 -7.93 -18.03
N ILE A 4 13.62 -6.90 -18.80
CA ILE A 4 12.88 -5.74 -18.29
C ILE A 4 11.48 -6.19 -17.85
N TYR A 5 10.83 -7.04 -18.65
CA TYR A 5 9.53 -7.61 -18.34
C TYR A 5 9.54 -8.48 -17.07
N ILE A 6 10.60 -9.30 -16.88
CA ILE A 6 10.73 -10.12 -15.67
C ILE A 6 10.94 -9.25 -14.43
N SER A 7 11.76 -8.19 -14.53
CA SER A 7 11.95 -7.25 -13.41
C SER A 7 10.64 -6.60 -13.00
N ASP A 8 9.82 -6.21 -13.98
CA ASP A 8 8.51 -5.58 -13.75
C ASP A 8 7.55 -6.53 -13.00
N LYS A 9 7.50 -7.81 -13.39
CA LYS A 9 6.67 -8.83 -12.72
C LYS A 9 7.13 -9.17 -11.30
N VAL A 10 8.43 -9.13 -11.03
CA VAL A 10 8.95 -9.29 -9.66
C VAL A 10 8.55 -8.09 -8.81
N THR A 11 8.72 -6.86 -9.32
CA THR A 11 8.30 -5.64 -8.62
C THR A 11 6.79 -5.62 -8.35
N GLU A 12 5.98 -6.03 -9.31
CA GLU A 12 4.53 -6.18 -9.15
C GLU A 12 4.20 -7.14 -7.99
N ALA A 13 4.82 -8.32 -7.95
CA ALA A 13 4.63 -9.29 -6.86
C ALA A 13 5.06 -8.74 -5.49
N GLU A 14 6.15 -7.96 -5.44
CA GLU A 14 6.62 -7.31 -4.21
C GLU A 14 5.66 -6.22 -3.73
N ILE A 15 5.10 -5.43 -4.65
CA ILE A 15 4.07 -4.42 -4.34
C ILE A 15 2.83 -5.09 -3.79
N ILE A 16 2.32 -6.13 -4.45
CA ILE A 16 1.14 -6.88 -4.01
C ILE A 16 1.40 -7.47 -2.62
N SER A 17 2.53 -8.14 -2.42
CA SER A 17 2.91 -8.72 -1.13
C SER A 17 2.98 -7.65 -0.02
N SER A 18 3.47 -6.46 -0.33
CA SER A 18 3.55 -5.34 0.62
C SER A 18 2.16 -4.83 1.00
N ILE A 19 1.26 -4.66 0.03
CA ILE A 19 -0.13 -4.23 0.26
C ILE A 19 -0.89 -5.29 1.05
N THR A 20 -0.79 -6.57 0.67
CA THR A 20 -1.44 -7.66 1.39
C THR A 20 -0.96 -7.73 2.84
N SER A 21 0.35 -7.55 3.07
CA SER A 21 0.90 -7.55 4.43
C SER A 21 0.37 -6.37 5.25
N LEU A 22 0.20 -5.20 4.62
CA LEU A 22 -0.36 -4.01 5.26
C LEU A 22 -1.84 -4.19 5.63
N ILE A 23 -2.66 -4.65 4.68
CA ILE A 23 -4.12 -4.83 4.87
C ILE A 23 -4.40 -5.88 5.95
N ASN A 24 -3.64 -6.97 5.97
CA ASN A 24 -3.84 -8.06 6.92
C ASN A 24 -3.08 -7.85 8.25
N HIS A 25 -2.45 -6.69 8.45
CA HIS A 25 -1.63 -6.38 9.63
C HIS A 25 -0.54 -7.43 9.92
N HIS A 26 0.05 -8.00 8.87
CA HIS A 26 1.13 -8.97 9.01
C HIS A 26 2.42 -8.29 9.46
N SER A 27 3.21 -9.00 10.26
CA SER A 27 4.53 -8.54 10.67
C SER A 27 5.46 -8.41 9.47
N LEU A 28 5.99 -7.21 9.21
CA LEU A 28 6.98 -7.00 8.16
C LEU A 28 8.25 -7.85 8.36
N ARG A 29 8.51 -8.30 9.60
CA ARG A 29 9.65 -9.15 9.93
C ARG A 29 9.55 -10.54 9.30
N SER A 30 8.35 -11.04 9.01
CA SER A 30 8.17 -12.35 8.37
C SER A 30 8.36 -12.33 6.85
N ALA A 31 8.39 -11.13 6.23
CA ALA A 31 8.47 -10.97 4.77
C ALA A 31 9.67 -11.73 4.17
N GLY A 32 10.84 -11.66 4.81
CA GLY A 32 12.05 -12.35 4.35
C GLY A 32 11.90 -13.87 4.36
N SER A 33 11.32 -14.44 5.42
CA SER A 33 11.07 -15.88 5.52
C SER A 33 10.04 -16.34 4.49
N ILE A 34 9.00 -15.55 4.24
CA ILE A 34 7.99 -15.82 3.20
C ILE A 34 8.62 -15.81 1.80
N ALA A 35 9.48 -14.83 1.52
CA ALA A 35 10.19 -14.76 0.25
C ALA A 35 11.09 -16.00 0.01
N SER A 36 11.76 -16.47 1.06
CA SER A 36 12.54 -17.71 1.02
C SER A 36 11.67 -18.94 0.84
N LEU A 37 10.51 -19.02 1.51
CA LEU A 37 9.55 -20.10 1.36
C LEU A 37 9.05 -20.21 -0.09
N PHE A 38 8.73 -19.10 -0.74
CA PHE A 38 8.30 -19.12 -2.14
C PHE A 38 9.35 -19.68 -3.10
N LYS A 39 10.64 -19.46 -2.84
CA LYS A 39 11.73 -20.06 -3.63
C LYS A 39 11.79 -21.57 -3.52
N ILE A 40 11.45 -22.10 -2.34
CA ILE A 40 11.40 -23.54 -2.08
C ILE A 40 10.14 -24.15 -2.69
N MET A 41 8.99 -23.48 -2.55
CA MET A 41 7.72 -23.96 -3.10
C MET A 41 7.68 -23.94 -4.63
N PHE A 42 8.34 -22.98 -5.26
CA PHE A 42 8.32 -22.75 -6.71
C PHE A 42 9.74 -22.64 -7.27
N PRO A 43 10.50 -23.75 -7.31
CA PRO A 43 11.90 -23.74 -7.74
C PRO A 43 12.08 -23.46 -9.24
N ASP A 44 11.05 -23.73 -10.04
CA ASP A 44 10.98 -23.48 -11.48
C ASP A 44 10.60 -22.03 -11.83
N SER A 45 10.03 -21.29 -10.87
CA SER A 45 9.58 -19.92 -11.09
C SER A 45 10.75 -18.92 -11.03
N THR A 46 11.03 -18.29 -12.17
CA THR A 46 12.01 -17.20 -12.23
C THR A 46 11.60 -15.99 -11.39
N ILE A 47 10.29 -15.78 -11.17
CA ILE A 47 9.77 -14.71 -10.32
C ILE A 47 10.05 -15.03 -8.85
N ALA A 48 9.71 -16.24 -8.40
CA ALA A 48 9.95 -16.67 -7.03
C ALA A 48 11.45 -16.65 -6.69
N SER A 49 12.30 -17.18 -7.58
CA SER A 49 13.75 -17.17 -7.43
C SER A 49 14.32 -15.76 -7.22
N LYS A 50 13.81 -14.78 -7.97
CA LYS A 50 14.23 -13.37 -7.94
C LYS A 50 13.52 -12.53 -6.87
N LEU A 51 12.47 -13.05 -6.24
CA LEU A 51 11.75 -12.33 -5.20
C LEU A 51 12.70 -12.00 -4.04
N GLN A 52 12.79 -10.71 -3.69
CA GLN A 52 13.64 -10.23 -2.62
C GLN A 52 12.87 -9.20 -1.81
N VAL A 53 11.93 -9.66 -0.99
CA VAL A 53 11.15 -8.78 -0.12
C VAL A 53 11.47 -9.07 1.35
N GLY A 54 12.29 -8.21 1.95
CA GLY A 54 12.60 -8.22 3.38
C GLY A 54 11.89 -7.09 4.11
N ALA A 55 11.94 -7.10 5.45
CA ALA A 55 11.28 -6.09 6.29
C ALA A 55 11.64 -4.65 5.90
N THR A 56 12.93 -4.38 5.69
CA THR A 56 13.42 -3.05 5.31
C THR A 56 12.91 -2.62 3.95
N LYS A 57 12.99 -3.49 2.93
CA LYS A 57 12.53 -3.17 1.58
C LYS A 57 11.02 -2.98 1.54
N MET A 58 10.27 -3.83 2.22
CA MET A 58 8.81 -3.73 2.33
C MET A 58 8.41 -2.43 3.03
N SER A 59 9.04 -2.11 4.17
CA SER A 59 8.80 -0.84 4.87
C SER A 59 9.12 0.37 4.00
N TYR A 60 10.22 0.32 3.25
CA TYR A 60 10.59 1.38 2.32
C TYR A 60 9.59 1.53 1.17
N LEU A 61 9.17 0.42 0.56
CA LEU A 61 8.14 0.39 -0.49
C LEU A 61 6.82 0.99 0.01
N ILE A 62 6.39 0.64 1.22
CA ILE A 62 5.16 1.17 1.83
C ILE A 62 5.30 2.68 2.08
N SER A 63 6.35 3.10 2.77
CA SER A 63 6.49 4.49 3.23
C SER A 63 6.84 5.47 2.11
N TYR A 64 7.65 5.06 1.14
CA TYR A 64 8.19 5.95 0.10
C TYR A 64 7.68 5.66 -1.31
N GLY A 65 7.13 4.47 -1.56
CA GLY A 65 6.48 4.13 -2.82
C GLY A 65 4.96 4.33 -2.75
N LEU A 66 4.31 3.52 -1.93
CA LEU A 66 2.85 3.45 -1.86
C LEU A 66 2.23 4.67 -1.19
N ALA A 67 2.73 5.09 -0.03
CA ALA A 67 2.13 6.20 0.70
C ALA A 67 2.11 7.52 -0.12
N PRO A 68 3.20 7.94 -0.81
CA PRO A 68 3.16 9.12 -1.67
C PRO A 68 2.23 8.97 -2.88
N TYR A 69 2.12 7.76 -3.45
CA TYR A 69 1.21 7.48 -4.55
C TYR A 69 -0.26 7.66 -4.13
N PHE A 70 -0.68 6.98 -3.05
CA PHE A 70 -2.06 7.09 -2.54
C PHE A 70 -2.36 8.50 -2.05
N ARG A 71 -1.39 9.18 -1.45
CA ARG A 71 -1.52 10.60 -1.08
C ARG A 71 -1.85 11.44 -2.32
N LYS A 72 -1.05 11.35 -3.39
CA LYS A 72 -1.31 12.09 -4.64
C LYS A 72 -2.69 11.76 -5.24
N LEU A 73 -3.08 10.49 -5.20
CA LEU A 73 -4.40 10.05 -5.68
C LEU A 73 -5.53 10.74 -4.89
N ILE A 74 -5.47 10.72 -3.56
CA ILE A 74 -6.46 11.38 -2.70
C ILE A 74 -6.49 12.89 -2.97
N TYR A 75 -5.34 13.57 -3.03
CA TYR A 75 -5.30 15.01 -3.35
C TYR A 75 -5.92 15.32 -4.70
N SER A 76 -5.66 14.51 -5.73
CA SER A 76 -6.23 14.71 -7.06
C SER A 76 -7.76 14.61 -7.06
N LYS A 77 -8.35 13.77 -6.20
CA LYS A 77 -9.80 13.67 -6.00
C LYS A 77 -10.34 14.85 -5.21
N LEU A 78 -9.69 15.23 -4.12
CA LEU A 78 -10.09 16.37 -3.30
C LEU A 78 -10.10 17.68 -4.08
N LEU A 79 -9.13 17.91 -4.98
CA LEU A 79 -9.10 19.10 -5.84
C LEU A 79 -10.29 19.20 -6.81
N LYS A 80 -10.93 18.09 -7.14
CA LYS A 80 -12.15 18.04 -7.96
C LYS A 80 -13.44 18.12 -7.13
N CYS A 81 -13.36 17.90 -5.82
CA CYS A 81 -14.52 17.87 -4.93
C CYS A 81 -14.94 19.30 -4.56
N GLN A 82 -16.24 19.58 -4.62
CA GLN A 82 -16.77 20.86 -4.18
C GLN A 82 -16.80 20.99 -2.66
N PHE A 83 -17.08 19.90 -1.95
CA PHE A 83 -17.20 19.86 -0.50
C PHE A 83 -16.47 18.64 0.08
N TYR A 84 -15.77 18.86 1.20
CA TYR A 84 -15.17 17.81 2.00
C TYR A 84 -15.14 18.24 3.47
N GLU A 85 -15.21 17.26 4.37
CA GLU A 85 -15.07 17.45 5.81
C GLU A 85 -13.67 16.98 6.23
N VAL A 86 -13.00 17.76 7.07
CA VAL A 86 -11.74 17.37 7.71
C VAL A 86 -12.00 17.28 9.21
N SER A 87 -11.79 16.10 9.77
CA SER A 87 -11.81 15.85 11.21
C SER A 87 -10.40 15.50 11.66
N PHE A 88 -10.00 15.95 12.84
CA PHE A 88 -8.74 15.55 13.46
C PHE A 88 -8.98 15.05 14.88
N ASP A 89 -8.24 14.03 15.27
CA ASP A 89 -8.24 13.50 16.64
C ASP A 89 -6.81 13.52 17.18
N GLU A 90 -6.64 14.11 18.36
CA GLU A 90 -5.35 14.21 19.03
C GLU A 90 -5.30 13.25 20.19
N ASN A 91 -4.32 12.36 20.18
CA ASN A 91 -4.09 11.45 21.28
C ASN A 91 -2.64 11.53 21.76
N PHE A 92 -2.47 11.67 23.07
CA PHE A 92 -1.17 11.59 23.71
C PHE A 92 -0.93 10.16 24.20
N ASN A 93 -0.08 9.43 23.48
CA ASN A 93 0.34 8.11 23.93
C ASN A 93 1.33 8.27 25.10
N LYS A 94 0.84 8.06 26.33
CA LYS A 94 1.59 8.22 27.58
C LYS A 94 2.83 7.32 27.65
N ASP A 95 2.75 6.11 27.09
CA ASP A 95 3.82 5.12 27.13
C ASP A 95 4.90 5.43 26.08
N ALA A 96 4.49 5.79 24.87
CA ALA A 96 5.40 6.17 23.80
C ALA A 96 5.94 7.60 23.94
N LYS A 97 5.36 8.42 24.84
CA LYS A 97 5.59 9.86 24.98
C LYS A 97 5.54 10.60 23.64
N LYS A 98 4.64 10.17 22.76
CA LYS A 98 4.49 10.71 21.41
C LYS A 98 3.10 11.30 21.25
N TRP A 99 3.09 12.50 20.66
CA TRP A 99 1.89 13.11 20.14
C TRP A 99 1.51 12.42 18.84
N GLN A 100 0.30 11.90 18.78
CA GLN A 100 -0.30 11.38 17.57
C GLN A 100 -1.49 12.25 17.22
N MET A 101 -1.58 12.66 15.96
CA MET A 101 -2.71 13.40 15.41
C MET A 101 -3.18 12.66 14.17
N ASP A 102 -4.36 12.06 14.28
CA ASP A 102 -4.98 11.34 13.17
C ASP A 102 -5.88 12.31 12.41
N ILE A 103 -5.69 12.43 11.10
CA ILE A 103 -6.50 13.27 10.24
C ILE A 103 -7.40 12.38 9.39
N VAL A 104 -8.70 12.62 9.47
CA VAL A 104 -9.72 11.93 8.68
C VAL A 104 -10.33 12.94 7.70
N ILE A 105 -10.32 12.59 6.42
CA ILE A 105 -10.93 13.40 5.36
C ILE A 105 -12.10 12.61 4.78
N LYS A 106 -13.31 13.18 4.85
CA LYS A 106 -14.51 12.62 4.23
C LYS A 106 -14.90 13.49 3.04
N PHE A 107 -15.06 12.89 1.88
CA PHE A 107 -15.42 13.59 0.65
C PHE A 107 -16.29 12.67 -0.23
N TYR A 108 -17.05 13.26 -1.13
CA TYR A 108 -17.84 12.52 -2.11
C TYR A 108 -17.02 12.29 -3.38
N ASP A 109 -16.88 11.03 -3.79
CA ASP A 109 -16.21 10.69 -5.04
C ASP A 109 -17.21 10.71 -6.21
N GLU A 110 -17.24 11.84 -6.92
CA GLU A 110 -18.09 12.08 -8.09
C GLU A 110 -17.90 11.03 -9.21
N GLU A 111 -16.71 10.45 -9.36
CA GLU A 111 -16.46 9.41 -10.37
C GLU A 111 -17.12 8.07 -9.98
N GLN A 112 -17.12 7.72 -8.70
CA GLN A 112 -17.82 6.52 -8.24
C GLN A 112 -19.34 6.67 -8.29
N LEU A 113 -19.86 7.86 -7.99
CA LEU A 113 -21.29 8.15 -8.07
C LEU A 113 -21.83 8.04 -9.51
N ARG A 114 -21.07 8.45 -10.53
CA ARG A 114 -21.48 8.30 -11.94
C ARG A 114 -21.50 6.84 -12.42
N ASN A 115 -20.65 6.00 -11.86
CA ASN A 115 -20.54 4.59 -12.23
C ASN A 115 -21.57 3.71 -11.49
N CYS A 116 -22.13 4.19 -10.38
CA CYS A 116 -23.35 3.66 -9.80
C CYS A 116 -24.54 4.25 -10.56
N HIS A 117 -25.08 3.51 -11.53
CA HIS A 117 -26.29 3.89 -12.25
C HIS A 117 -27.38 4.36 -11.26
N PRO A 118 -28.03 5.52 -11.48
CA PRO A 118 -29.22 5.84 -10.72
C PRO A 118 -30.29 4.84 -11.13
N LEU A 119 -30.76 4.05 -10.16
CA LEU A 119 -32.07 3.42 -10.23
C LEU A 119 -33.11 4.55 -10.10
N LEU A 120 -33.35 5.24 -11.22
CA LEU A 120 -34.52 6.09 -11.45
C LEU A 120 -35.12 5.68 -12.79
#